data_AF-A0A3S1JL33-F1
#
_entry.id   AF-A0A3S1JL33-F1
#
_cell.length_a   1.000
_cell.length_b   1.000
_cell.length_c   1.000
_cell.angle_alpha   90.00
_cell.angle_beta   90.00
_cell.angle_gamma   90.00
#
_symmetry.space_group_name_H-M   'P 1'
#
loop_
_entity.id
_entity.type
_entity.pdbx_description
1 polymer ?
#
loop_
_entity_poly.entity_id
_entity_poly.type
_entity_poly.pdbx_seq_one_letter_code
_entity_poly.pdbx_strand_id
1 'polypeptide(L)'
;MSEALAYENNYAGIRAASSPRTLRAERIKEQSRLLEGFSTLPTPDWNRAVNRMHDEVMIRSAYLAERVMEAEGIGAPPVPYAFVAFGSGGRAEQTLWSDQDNGLIIGEGGGERSEIYYKYFAATLSKILEKVGYPPCPGNVMLSNPVWRHTLGGWERQLQGWRDELQWEQMRYLNIASDMRFIAGSSGLVSEWKRIFQEIMEPGDRLSAALLRGTVRHKAGLNVLGQVITEPFGEHAGSFDIKYGLYMPLVNGLRCIALQYGIQETSTMERLRILIQLEAIPGQWLEACRQSFHTTLKLRSLTSYSVYEGMLQGSSYLSPSLMKQKDVLRELRESLGTVKLLYRTLQRQLRFSERKGL
;
A
#
# COMPACT_ATOMS: atom_id res chain seq x y z
N MET A 1 4.35 -3.94 31.49
CA MET A 1 3.02 -4.21 30.91
C MET A 1 2.34 -2.87 30.69
N SER A 2 2.56 -2.28 29.52
CA SER A 2 2.14 -0.90 29.22
C SER A 2 0.67 -0.84 28.84
N GLU A 3 0.10 0.37 28.94
CA GLU A 3 -1.26 0.78 28.54
C GLU A 3 -1.70 0.41 27.10
N ALA A 4 -0.88 -0.33 26.35
CA ALA A 4 -1.18 -0.83 25.01
C ALA A 4 -2.32 -1.88 24.97
N LEU A 5 -2.75 -2.43 26.11
CA LEU A 5 -3.85 -3.40 26.20
C LEU A 5 -5.25 -2.76 26.25
N ALA A 6 -5.38 -1.43 26.40
CA ALA A 6 -6.68 -0.78 26.58
C ALA A 6 -7.51 -0.61 25.29
N TYR A 7 -6.97 -0.94 24.11
CA TYR A 7 -7.64 -0.71 22.82
C TYR A 7 -7.60 -1.91 21.86
N GLU A 8 -7.45 -3.14 22.36
CA GLU A 8 -7.71 -4.33 21.52
C GLU A 8 -9.22 -4.50 21.30
N ASN A 9 -9.78 -3.69 20.40
CA ASN A 9 -11.00 -4.10 19.75
C ASN A 9 -10.68 -5.34 18.89
N ASN A 10 -11.36 -6.44 19.17
CA ASN A 10 -11.14 -7.71 18.49
C ASN A 10 -11.89 -7.79 17.14
N TYR A 11 -12.60 -6.72 16.75
CA TYR A 11 -13.39 -6.64 15.52
C TYR A 11 -14.39 -7.79 15.38
N ALA A 12 -14.95 -8.28 16.50
CA ALA A 12 -15.85 -9.43 16.52
C ALA A 12 -17.06 -9.26 15.58
N GLY A 13 -17.62 -8.05 15.46
CA GLY A 13 -18.71 -7.76 14.54
C GLY A 13 -18.33 -8.03 13.07
N ILE A 14 -17.17 -7.53 12.64
CA ILE A 14 -16.62 -7.80 11.30
C ILE A 14 -16.44 -9.29 11.08
N ARG A 15 -15.83 -10.01 12.03
CA ARG A 15 -15.58 -11.46 11.92
C ARG A 15 -16.87 -12.29 11.88
N ALA A 16 -17.91 -11.84 12.57
CA ALA A 16 -19.22 -12.51 12.63
C ALA A 16 -20.14 -12.20 11.44
N ALA A 17 -19.85 -11.14 10.65
CA ALA A 17 -20.74 -10.67 9.59
C ALA A 17 -21.07 -11.75 8.56
N SER A 18 -22.34 -12.13 8.43
CA SER A 18 -22.81 -13.24 7.58
C SER A 18 -23.03 -12.89 6.10
N SER A 19 -22.95 -11.62 5.72
CA SER A 19 -23.20 -11.17 4.35
C SER A 19 -22.39 -9.90 4.03
N PRO A 20 -22.21 -9.54 2.75
CA PRO A 20 -21.57 -8.26 2.39
C PRO A 20 -22.29 -7.04 2.98
N ARG A 21 -23.62 -7.09 3.13
CA ARG A 21 -24.41 -6.00 3.73
C ARG A 21 -24.10 -5.82 5.21
N THR A 22 -24.11 -6.91 5.98
CA THR A 22 -23.80 -6.86 7.42
C THR A 22 -22.32 -6.52 7.65
N LEU A 23 -21.42 -6.99 6.78
CA LEU A 23 -19.99 -6.65 6.84
C LEU A 23 -19.76 -5.16 6.57
N ARG A 24 -20.48 -4.55 5.61
CA ARG A 24 -20.43 -3.11 5.37
C ARG A 24 -20.88 -2.33 6.62
N ALA A 25 -21.97 -2.75 7.25
CA ALA A 25 -22.49 -2.07 8.45
C ALA A 25 -21.48 -2.10 9.62
N GLU A 26 -20.86 -3.26 9.87
CA GLU A 26 -19.82 -3.38 10.91
C GLU A 26 -18.56 -2.60 10.56
N ARG A 27 -18.16 -2.54 9.28
CA ARG A 27 -17.07 -1.66 8.84
C ARG A 27 -17.40 -0.19 9.11
N ILE A 28 -18.61 0.28 8.78
CA ILE A 28 -19.03 1.68 9.04
C ILE A 28 -18.92 1.99 10.53
N LYS A 29 -19.44 1.11 11.38
CA LYS A 29 -19.36 1.25 12.84
C LYS A 29 -17.92 1.39 13.34
N GLU A 30 -17.02 0.52 12.88
CA GLU A 30 -15.62 0.56 13.28
C GLU A 30 -14.87 1.76 12.69
N GLN A 31 -15.20 2.16 11.47
CA GLN A 31 -14.66 3.35 10.83
C GLN A 31 -15.03 4.61 11.62
N SER A 32 -16.28 4.75 12.06
CA SER A 32 -16.73 5.87 12.90
C SER A 32 -16.01 5.88 14.25
N ARG A 33 -15.91 4.72 14.92
CA ARG A 33 -15.19 4.62 16.20
C ARG A 33 -13.71 5.02 16.06
N LEU A 34 -13.05 4.58 15.00
CA LEU A 34 -11.65 4.93 14.74
C LEU A 34 -11.51 6.41 14.38
N LEU A 35 -12.45 7.00 13.63
CA LEU A 35 -12.46 8.43 13.34
C LEU A 35 -12.50 9.26 14.63
N GLU A 36 -13.40 8.92 15.56
CA GLU A 36 -13.51 9.58 16.87
C GLU A 36 -12.23 9.42 17.72
N GLY A 37 -11.55 8.28 17.61
CA GLY A 37 -10.30 8.00 18.32
C GLY A 37 -9.04 8.65 17.73
N PHE A 38 -9.12 9.33 16.59
CA PHE A 38 -7.92 9.89 15.94
C PHE A 38 -7.27 11.02 16.77
N SER A 39 -8.06 11.79 17.51
CA SER A 39 -7.55 12.90 18.33
C SER A 39 -6.98 12.46 19.68
N THR A 40 -7.26 11.22 20.11
CA THR A 40 -6.91 10.72 21.44
C THR A 40 -5.79 9.68 21.44
N LEU A 41 -5.58 8.99 20.32
CA LEU A 41 -4.53 7.97 20.17
C LEU A 41 -3.28 8.53 19.51
N PRO A 42 -2.08 8.06 19.89
CA PRO A 42 -0.88 8.30 19.09
C PRO A 42 -1.09 7.83 17.65
N THR A 43 -0.72 8.65 16.67
CA THR A 43 -0.91 8.36 15.23
C THR A 43 -0.44 6.96 14.82
N PRO A 44 0.73 6.44 15.27
CA PRO A 44 1.17 5.09 14.90
C PRO A 44 0.20 4.00 15.39
N ASP A 45 -0.34 4.16 16.60
CA ASP A 45 -1.23 3.17 17.23
C ASP A 45 -2.60 3.21 16.56
N TRP A 46 -3.12 4.41 16.29
CA TRP A 46 -4.32 4.61 15.49
C TRP A 46 -4.18 3.99 14.10
N ASN A 47 -3.06 4.24 13.40
CA ASN A 47 -2.85 3.71 12.05
C ASN A 47 -2.78 2.18 12.05
N ARG A 48 -2.17 1.56 13.07
CA ARG A 48 -2.21 0.09 13.24
C ARG A 48 -3.64 -0.41 13.43
N ALA A 49 -4.46 0.27 14.23
CA ALA A 49 -5.86 -0.10 14.41
C ALA A 49 -6.69 0.04 13.11
N VAL A 50 -6.44 1.08 12.30
CA VAL A 50 -7.07 1.25 10.98
C VAL A 50 -6.71 0.09 10.04
N ASN A 51 -5.43 -0.25 9.93
CA ASN A 51 -5.00 -1.35 9.07
C ASN A 51 -5.48 -2.72 9.57
N ARG A 52 -5.55 -2.94 10.89
CA ARG A 52 -6.15 -4.17 11.45
C ARG A 52 -7.63 -4.28 11.10
N MET A 53 -8.39 -3.18 11.15
CA MET A 53 -9.78 -3.17 10.67
C MET A 53 -9.85 -3.56 9.19
N HIS A 54 -9.00 -2.98 8.34
CA HIS A 54 -8.98 -3.31 6.91
C HIS A 54 -8.69 -4.79 6.65
N ASP A 55 -7.69 -5.35 7.34
CA ASP A 55 -7.34 -6.76 7.25
C ASP A 55 -8.52 -7.67 7.61
N GLU A 56 -9.20 -7.40 8.73
CA GLU A 56 -10.35 -8.19 9.17
C GLU A 56 -11.50 -8.12 8.16
N VAL A 57 -11.77 -6.95 7.56
CA VAL A 57 -12.79 -6.82 6.52
C VAL A 57 -12.39 -7.58 5.25
N MET A 58 -11.13 -7.52 4.85
CA MET A 58 -10.62 -8.21 3.66
C MET A 58 -10.63 -9.73 3.85
N ILE A 59 -10.19 -10.23 5.02
CA ILE A 59 -10.28 -11.65 5.42
C ILE A 59 -11.73 -12.11 5.37
N ARG A 60 -12.65 -11.35 5.98
CA ARG A 60 -14.07 -11.73 5.98
C ARG A 60 -14.68 -11.69 4.59
N SER A 61 -14.25 -10.76 3.73
CA SER A 61 -14.70 -10.68 2.34
C SER A 61 -14.30 -11.92 1.53
N ALA A 62 -13.07 -12.42 1.73
CA ALA A 62 -12.60 -13.66 1.11
C ALA A 62 -13.42 -14.88 1.57
N TYR A 63 -13.70 -14.99 2.87
CA TYR A 63 -14.58 -16.02 3.42
C TYR A 63 -15.99 -15.96 2.80
N LEU A 64 -16.59 -14.76 2.72
CA LEU A 64 -17.92 -14.59 2.14
C LEU A 64 -17.94 -14.92 0.64
N ALA A 65 -16.85 -14.63 -0.08
CA ALA A 65 -16.72 -15.02 -1.48
C ALA A 65 -16.77 -16.54 -1.64
N GLU A 66 -16.04 -17.30 -0.83
CA GLU A 66 -16.11 -18.78 -0.86
C GLU A 66 -17.53 -19.30 -0.56
N ARG A 67 -18.25 -18.69 0.40
CA ARG A 67 -19.64 -19.07 0.68
C ARG A 67 -20.56 -18.82 -0.50
N VAL A 68 -20.36 -17.74 -1.25
CA VAL A 68 -21.10 -17.47 -2.48
C VAL A 68 -20.77 -18.53 -3.55
N MET A 69 -19.50 -18.88 -3.73
CA MET A 69 -19.08 -19.91 -4.68
C MET A 69 -19.76 -21.26 -4.40
N GLU A 70 -19.85 -21.65 -3.13
CA GLU A 70 -20.56 -22.88 -2.74
C GLU A 70 -22.06 -22.79 -2.96
N ALA A 71 -22.69 -21.69 -2.56
CA ALA A 71 -24.14 -21.49 -2.72
C ALA A 71 -24.58 -21.46 -4.19
N GLU A 72 -23.71 -20.99 -5.09
CA GLU A 72 -23.94 -20.99 -6.54
C GLU A 72 -23.60 -22.35 -7.20
N GLY A 73 -23.19 -23.36 -6.43
CA GLY A 73 -22.88 -24.70 -6.94
C GLY A 73 -21.53 -24.82 -7.64
N ILE A 74 -20.66 -23.80 -7.55
CA ILE A 74 -19.30 -23.83 -8.11
C ILE A 74 -18.38 -24.69 -7.22
N GLY A 75 -18.64 -24.70 -5.91
CA GLY A 75 -17.98 -25.56 -4.92
C GLY A 75 -16.82 -24.90 -4.18
N ALA A 76 -15.98 -25.73 -3.55
CA ALA A 76 -14.81 -25.31 -2.79
C ALA A 76 -13.59 -25.05 -3.70
N PRO A 77 -12.56 -24.29 -3.24
CA PRO A 77 -11.33 -24.08 -3.99
C PRO A 77 -10.68 -25.42 -4.42
N PRO A 78 -10.40 -25.62 -5.72
CA PRO A 78 -9.87 -26.89 -6.23
C PRO A 78 -8.40 -27.13 -5.85
N VAL A 79 -7.68 -26.06 -5.48
CA VAL A 79 -6.32 -26.07 -4.93
C VAL A 79 -6.24 -24.99 -3.83
N PRO A 80 -5.17 -24.92 -3.02
CA PRO A 80 -4.98 -23.79 -2.11
C PRO A 80 -4.77 -22.47 -2.86
N TYR A 81 -5.14 -21.34 -2.26
CA TYR A 81 -4.79 -20.01 -2.73
C TYR A 81 -4.36 -19.10 -1.58
N ALA A 82 -3.68 -18.00 -1.90
CA ALA A 82 -3.45 -16.89 -1.01
C ALA A 82 -4.06 -15.61 -1.60
N PHE A 83 -4.90 -14.95 -0.82
CA PHE A 83 -5.35 -13.58 -1.10
C PHE A 83 -4.36 -12.61 -0.46
N VAL A 84 -3.86 -11.70 -1.28
CA VAL A 84 -2.78 -10.77 -0.92
C VAL A 84 -3.18 -9.34 -1.21
N ALA A 85 -2.63 -8.40 -0.44
CA ALA A 85 -2.76 -6.97 -0.68
C ALA A 85 -1.46 -6.41 -1.26
N PHE A 86 -1.59 -5.36 -2.06
CA PHE A 86 -0.48 -4.54 -2.55
C PHE A 86 -0.69 -3.09 -2.11
N GLY A 87 0.19 -2.19 -2.57
CA GLY A 87 -0.01 -0.76 -2.33
C GLY A 87 -0.04 -0.44 -0.83
N SER A 88 -0.87 0.53 -0.42
CA SER A 88 -0.97 0.89 1.00
C SER A 88 -1.48 -0.26 1.88
N GLY A 89 -2.34 -1.15 1.37
CA GLY A 89 -2.77 -2.33 2.11
C GLY A 89 -1.61 -3.30 2.33
N GLY A 90 -0.80 -3.51 1.29
CA GLY A 90 0.42 -4.31 1.35
C GLY A 90 1.45 -3.81 2.36
N ARG A 91 1.55 -2.49 2.54
CA ARG A 91 2.50 -1.86 3.47
C ARG A 91 1.94 -1.57 4.86
N ALA A 92 0.66 -1.86 5.10
CA ALA A 92 -0.08 -1.49 6.31
C ALA A 92 -0.09 0.04 6.57
N GLU A 93 -0.41 0.81 5.53
CA GLU A 93 -0.38 2.29 5.50
C GLU A 93 -1.70 2.89 5.01
N GLN A 94 -2.80 2.14 5.14
CA GLN A 94 -4.13 2.59 4.75
C GLN A 94 -4.62 3.69 5.70
N THR A 95 -5.42 4.59 5.12
CA THR A 95 -6.28 5.53 5.85
C THR A 95 -7.67 4.94 6.00
N LEU A 96 -8.59 5.57 6.74
CA LEU A 96 -9.96 5.08 6.94
C LEU A 96 -10.70 4.79 5.61
N TRP A 97 -10.33 5.49 4.54
CA TRP A 97 -10.72 5.21 3.17
C TRP A 97 -9.50 4.67 2.39
N SER A 98 -9.74 3.66 1.57
CA SER A 98 -8.75 3.04 0.68
C SER A 98 -9.48 2.36 -0.47
N ASP A 99 -8.83 2.28 -1.63
CA ASP A 99 -9.22 1.41 -2.75
C ASP A 99 -8.77 -0.05 -2.51
N GLN A 100 -9.16 -0.94 -3.42
CA GLN A 100 -8.76 -2.36 -3.39
C GLN A 100 -7.51 -2.63 -4.25
N ASP A 101 -6.33 -2.60 -3.64
CA ASP A 101 -5.07 -3.07 -4.26
C ASP A 101 -4.78 -4.52 -3.82
N ASN A 102 -5.03 -5.51 -4.67
CA ASN A 102 -4.94 -6.92 -4.27
C ASN A 102 -4.66 -7.91 -5.41
N GLY A 103 -4.40 -9.17 -5.05
CA GLY A 103 -4.09 -10.26 -5.97
C GLY A 103 -4.36 -11.64 -5.39
N LEU A 104 -4.14 -12.66 -6.22
CA LEU A 104 -4.21 -14.07 -5.85
C LEU A 104 -2.95 -14.81 -6.27
N ILE A 105 -2.42 -15.61 -5.35
CA ILE A 105 -1.40 -16.62 -5.63
C ILE A 105 -2.10 -17.98 -5.52
N ILE A 106 -2.09 -18.76 -6.59
CA ILE A 106 -2.85 -20.00 -6.71
C ILE A 106 -1.87 -21.20 -6.65
N GLY A 107 -2.28 -22.28 -5.98
CA GLY A 107 -1.52 -23.53 -5.96
C GLY A 107 -1.45 -24.19 -7.34
N GLU A 108 -0.42 -25.00 -7.56
CA GLU A 108 -0.26 -25.74 -8.81
C GLU A 108 -1.18 -26.97 -8.89
N GLY A 109 -1.30 -27.56 -10.09
CA GLY A 109 -1.96 -28.87 -10.29
C GLY A 109 -3.48 -28.84 -10.46
N GLY A 110 -4.11 -27.66 -10.49
CA GLY A 110 -5.58 -27.54 -10.57
C GLY A 110 -6.18 -27.51 -11.99
N GLY A 111 -5.34 -27.41 -13.03
CA GLY A 111 -5.78 -27.42 -14.45
C GLY A 111 -6.81 -26.35 -14.82
N GLU A 112 -7.58 -26.60 -15.88
CA GLU A 112 -8.61 -25.68 -16.40
C GLU A 112 -9.70 -25.37 -15.36
N ARG A 113 -10.10 -26.37 -14.56
CA ARG A 113 -11.08 -26.19 -13.48
C ARG A 113 -10.64 -25.13 -12.48
N SER A 114 -9.35 -25.08 -12.15
CA SER A 114 -8.79 -24.08 -11.25
C SER A 114 -8.85 -22.67 -11.84
N GLU A 115 -8.45 -22.49 -13.11
CA GLU A 115 -8.52 -21.17 -13.75
C GLU A 115 -9.96 -20.64 -13.80
N ILE A 116 -10.92 -21.51 -14.18
CA ILE A 116 -12.34 -21.14 -14.19
C ILE A 116 -12.80 -20.76 -12.78
N TYR A 117 -12.52 -21.59 -11.78
CA TYR A 117 -12.88 -21.33 -10.38
C TYR A 117 -12.34 -19.98 -9.91
N TYR A 118 -11.04 -19.72 -10.07
CA TYR A 118 -10.42 -18.51 -9.54
C TYR A 118 -10.77 -17.26 -10.32
N LYS A 119 -11.12 -17.38 -11.61
CA LYS A 119 -11.71 -16.27 -12.37
C LYS A 119 -13.05 -15.84 -11.77
N TYR A 120 -13.94 -16.78 -11.46
CA TYR A 120 -15.23 -16.49 -10.83
C TYR A 120 -15.07 -16.01 -9.39
N PHE A 121 -14.27 -16.71 -8.59
CA PHE A 121 -13.95 -16.29 -7.21
C PHE A 121 -13.41 -14.87 -7.18
N ALA A 122 -12.54 -14.52 -8.13
CA ALA A 122 -11.96 -13.20 -8.21
C ALA A 122 -12.99 -12.11 -8.51
N ALA A 123 -13.86 -12.34 -9.49
CA ALA A 123 -14.96 -11.43 -9.79
C ALA A 123 -15.90 -11.27 -8.59
N THR A 124 -16.22 -12.35 -7.89
CA THR A 124 -17.08 -12.36 -6.70
C THR A 124 -16.46 -11.58 -5.55
N LEU A 125 -15.20 -11.85 -5.21
CA LEU A 125 -14.48 -11.16 -4.13
C LEU A 125 -14.34 -9.66 -4.42
N SER A 126 -13.98 -9.27 -5.65
CA SER A 126 -13.87 -7.86 -6.03
C SER A 126 -15.20 -7.10 -5.88
N LYS A 127 -16.32 -7.73 -6.29
CA LYS A 127 -17.67 -7.18 -6.08
C LYS A 127 -18.06 -7.09 -4.60
N ILE A 128 -17.66 -8.05 -3.78
CA ILE A 128 -17.89 -7.99 -2.33
C ILE A 128 -17.11 -6.83 -1.72
N LEU A 129 -15.83 -6.68 -2.07
CA LEU A 129 -14.97 -5.58 -1.62
C LEU A 129 -15.58 -4.21 -1.97
N GLU A 130 -16.10 -4.07 -3.18
CA GLU A 130 -16.81 -2.87 -3.61
C GLU A 130 -18.06 -2.61 -2.76
N LYS A 131 -18.91 -3.62 -2.57
CA LYS A 131 -20.11 -3.53 -1.72
C LYS A 131 -19.78 -3.15 -0.28
N VAL A 132 -18.69 -3.65 0.29
CA VAL A 132 -18.26 -3.29 1.65
C VAL A 132 -17.53 -1.95 1.71
N GLY A 133 -17.35 -1.25 0.58
CA GLY A 133 -16.89 0.14 0.51
C GLY A 133 -15.43 0.32 0.09
N TYR A 134 -14.83 -0.63 -0.62
CA TYR A 134 -13.53 -0.46 -1.28
C TYR A 134 -13.74 -0.22 -2.79
N PRO A 135 -13.65 1.04 -3.27
CA PRO A 135 -13.80 1.30 -4.70
C PRO A 135 -12.73 0.54 -5.51
N PRO A 136 -13.03 0.19 -6.78
CA PRO A 136 -12.04 -0.39 -7.69
C PRO A 136 -10.76 0.45 -7.75
N CYS A 137 -9.60 -0.22 -7.79
CA CYS A 137 -8.33 0.47 -7.94
C CYS A 137 -8.27 1.17 -9.31
N PRO A 138 -8.04 2.49 -9.38
CA PRO A 138 -7.89 3.21 -10.66
C PRO A 138 -6.73 2.69 -11.50
N GLY A 139 -5.71 2.11 -10.86
CA GLY A 139 -4.56 1.49 -11.50
C GLY A 139 -4.74 0.02 -11.89
N ASN A 140 -5.96 -0.53 -11.73
CA ASN A 140 -6.34 -1.91 -12.06
C ASN A 140 -5.46 -2.99 -11.41
N VAL A 141 -4.99 -2.73 -10.18
CA VAL A 141 -4.22 -3.67 -9.33
C VAL A 141 -5.20 -4.50 -8.52
N MET A 142 -5.90 -5.40 -9.20
CA MET A 142 -6.98 -6.18 -8.61
C MET A 142 -6.88 -7.63 -9.05
N LEU A 143 -7.24 -8.56 -8.19
CA LEU A 143 -7.32 -9.99 -8.51
C LEU A 143 -8.32 -10.35 -9.64
N SER A 144 -9.25 -9.44 -9.96
CA SER A 144 -10.14 -9.56 -11.11
C SER A 144 -9.39 -9.35 -12.44
N ASN A 145 -8.30 -8.59 -12.42
CA ASN A 145 -7.35 -8.46 -13.52
C ASN A 145 -6.39 -9.68 -13.53
N PRO A 146 -6.33 -10.46 -14.63
CA PRO A 146 -5.45 -11.63 -14.73
C PRO A 146 -3.98 -11.37 -14.41
N VAL A 147 -3.48 -10.15 -14.62
CA VAL A 147 -2.10 -9.76 -14.30
C VAL A 147 -1.76 -9.96 -12.81
N TRP A 148 -2.77 -9.91 -11.93
CA TRP A 148 -2.61 -10.04 -10.47
C TRP A 148 -3.21 -11.36 -9.95
N ARG A 149 -3.46 -12.33 -10.82
CA ARG A 149 -4.02 -13.64 -10.48
C ARG A 149 -3.30 -14.74 -11.26
N HIS A 150 -2.36 -15.40 -10.60
CA HIS A 150 -1.56 -16.45 -11.22
C HIS A 150 -1.30 -17.61 -10.26
N THR A 151 -0.97 -18.78 -10.81
CA THR A 151 -0.32 -19.84 -10.05
C THR A 151 1.09 -19.41 -9.62
N LEU A 152 1.75 -20.13 -8.73
CA LEU A 152 3.14 -19.83 -8.34
C LEU A 152 4.09 -19.74 -9.54
N GLY A 153 4.09 -20.74 -10.42
CA GLY A 153 4.90 -20.73 -11.63
C GLY A 153 4.44 -19.66 -12.64
N GLY A 154 3.16 -19.30 -12.63
CA GLY A 154 2.65 -18.16 -13.40
C GLY A 154 3.22 -16.83 -12.91
N TRP A 155 3.25 -16.65 -11.58
CA TRP A 155 3.85 -15.48 -10.94
C TRP A 155 5.36 -15.40 -11.21
N GLU A 156 6.09 -16.50 -11.11
CA GLU A 156 7.52 -16.56 -11.43
C GLU A 156 7.79 -16.06 -12.86
N ARG A 157 7.07 -16.60 -13.86
CA ARG A 157 7.19 -16.16 -15.25
C ARG A 157 6.84 -14.68 -15.45
N GLN A 158 5.78 -14.21 -14.79
CA GLN A 158 5.34 -12.82 -14.88
C GLN A 158 6.39 -11.86 -14.30
N LEU A 159 6.89 -12.17 -13.09
CA LEU A 159 7.93 -11.39 -12.42
C LEU A 159 9.23 -11.38 -13.22
N GLN A 160 9.63 -12.53 -13.78
CA GLN A 160 10.82 -12.63 -14.63
C GLN A 160 10.65 -11.78 -15.90
N GLY A 161 9.49 -11.83 -16.55
CA GLY A 161 9.19 -10.99 -17.72
C GLY A 161 9.31 -9.50 -17.40
N TRP A 162 8.74 -9.04 -16.27
CA TRP A 162 8.91 -7.65 -15.83
C TRP A 162 10.38 -7.29 -15.55
N ARG A 163 11.13 -8.23 -14.95
CA ARG A 163 12.55 -8.10 -14.62
C ARG A 163 13.47 -8.06 -15.83
N ASP A 164 13.08 -8.68 -16.94
CA ASP A 164 13.86 -8.72 -18.18
C ASP A 164 13.70 -7.45 -19.01
N GLU A 165 12.52 -6.84 -19.00
CA GLU A 165 12.22 -5.62 -19.77
C GLU A 165 12.70 -4.34 -19.07
N LEU A 166 12.35 -4.18 -17.78
CA LEU A 166 12.67 -3.01 -16.95
C LEU A 166 12.27 -1.65 -17.55
N GLN A 167 11.24 -1.62 -18.40
CA GLN A 167 10.63 -0.36 -18.84
C GLN A 167 9.75 0.23 -17.74
N TRP A 168 9.23 1.44 -17.97
CA TRP A 168 8.51 2.20 -16.95
C TRP A 168 7.34 1.42 -16.33
N GLU A 169 6.57 0.72 -17.15
CA GLU A 169 5.38 -0.02 -16.69
C GLU A 169 5.76 -1.27 -15.88
N GLN A 170 6.74 -2.05 -16.35
CA GLN A 170 7.23 -3.26 -15.68
C GLN A 170 7.90 -2.91 -14.35
N MET A 171 8.64 -1.79 -14.30
CA MET A 171 9.17 -1.26 -13.04
C MET A 171 8.06 -0.83 -12.09
N ARG A 172 6.97 -0.25 -12.59
CA ARG A 172 5.79 0.05 -11.78
C ARG A 172 5.20 -1.24 -11.21
N TYR A 173 5.09 -2.31 -12.01
CA TYR A 173 4.58 -3.60 -11.53
C TYR A 173 5.48 -4.26 -10.50
N LEU A 174 6.80 -4.30 -10.71
CA LEU A 174 7.76 -4.81 -9.73
C LEU A 174 7.69 -4.01 -8.41
N ASN A 175 7.57 -2.69 -8.49
CA ASN A 175 7.41 -1.86 -7.30
C ASN A 175 6.11 -2.18 -6.55
N ILE A 176 5.00 -2.39 -7.25
CA ILE A 176 3.72 -2.77 -6.62
C ILE A 176 3.84 -4.18 -6.01
N ALA A 177 4.42 -5.13 -6.72
CA ALA A 177 4.65 -6.50 -6.27
C ALA A 177 5.56 -6.55 -5.03
N SER A 178 6.55 -5.65 -4.92
CA SER A 178 7.40 -5.55 -3.73
C SER A 178 6.66 -5.20 -2.43
N ASP A 179 5.42 -4.73 -2.53
CA ASP A 179 4.57 -4.45 -1.37
C ASP A 179 3.65 -5.63 -1.01
N MET A 180 3.78 -6.79 -1.64
CA MET A 180 2.87 -7.92 -1.46
C MET A 180 2.84 -8.41 0.00
N ARG A 181 1.65 -8.39 0.60
CA ARG A 181 1.40 -8.89 1.95
C ARG A 181 0.24 -9.87 1.97
N PHE A 182 0.42 -10.94 2.73
CA PHE A 182 -0.61 -11.93 3.00
C PHE A 182 -1.83 -11.32 3.70
N ILE A 183 -3.03 -11.72 3.28
CA ILE A 183 -4.30 -11.38 3.95
C ILE A 183 -5.03 -12.65 4.40
N ALA A 184 -5.30 -13.59 3.49
CA ALA A 184 -6.06 -14.81 3.79
C ALA A 184 -5.65 -16.00 2.91
N GLY A 185 -5.99 -17.23 3.35
CA GLY A 185 -5.69 -18.47 2.64
C GLY A 185 -4.38 -19.12 3.09
N SER A 186 -3.60 -19.65 2.15
CA SER A 186 -2.35 -20.37 2.42
C SER A 186 -1.16 -19.42 2.55
N SER A 187 -0.64 -19.26 3.77
CA SER A 187 0.60 -18.50 4.01
C SER A 187 1.83 -19.15 3.37
N GLY A 188 1.83 -20.47 3.18
CA GLY A 188 2.92 -21.19 2.51
C GLY A 188 3.13 -20.75 1.05
N LEU A 189 2.04 -20.43 0.33
CA LEU A 189 2.14 -19.88 -1.02
C LEU A 189 2.79 -18.49 -1.03
N VAL A 190 2.53 -17.67 0.00
CA VAL A 190 3.17 -16.35 0.13
C VAL A 190 4.66 -16.50 0.45
N SER A 191 5.03 -17.42 1.33
CA SER A 191 6.44 -17.70 1.63
C SER A 191 7.21 -18.10 0.37
N GLU A 192 6.64 -19.00 -0.44
CA GLU A 192 7.28 -19.43 -1.68
C GLU A 192 7.34 -18.32 -2.73
N TRP A 193 6.27 -17.55 -2.89
CA TRP A 193 6.28 -16.37 -3.77
C TRP A 193 7.35 -15.36 -3.35
N LYS A 194 7.53 -15.11 -2.04
CA LYS A 194 8.55 -14.19 -1.54
C LYS A 194 9.97 -14.67 -1.84
N ARG A 195 10.21 -15.99 -1.76
CA ARG A 195 11.49 -16.60 -2.17
C ARG A 195 11.76 -16.34 -3.66
N ILE A 196 10.79 -16.64 -4.52
CA ILE A 196 10.89 -16.39 -5.97
C ILE A 196 11.13 -14.91 -6.27
N PHE A 197 10.34 -14.02 -5.65
CA PHE A 197 10.48 -12.58 -5.84
C PHE A 197 11.87 -12.08 -5.42
N GLN A 198 12.42 -12.60 -4.32
CA GLN A 198 13.78 -12.25 -3.87
C GLN A 198 14.84 -12.61 -4.90
N GLU A 199 14.78 -13.82 -5.46
CA GLU A 199 15.73 -14.29 -6.46
C GLU A 199 15.66 -13.43 -7.72
N ILE A 200 14.45 -13.11 -8.19
CA ILE A 200 14.25 -12.24 -9.37
C ILE A 200 14.70 -10.80 -9.11
N MET A 201 14.50 -10.31 -7.89
CA MET A 201 14.85 -8.95 -7.47
C MET A 201 16.26 -8.84 -6.90
N GLU A 202 17.11 -9.86 -7.09
CA GLU A 202 18.51 -9.79 -6.68
C GLU A 202 19.15 -8.52 -7.27
N PRO A 203 19.76 -7.66 -6.43
CA PRO A 203 20.32 -6.40 -6.88
C PRO A 203 21.41 -6.60 -7.93
N GLY A 204 21.39 -5.75 -8.96
CA GLY A 204 22.42 -5.70 -9.99
C GLY A 204 22.36 -4.37 -10.72
N ASP A 205 23.46 -3.98 -11.39
CA ASP A 205 23.63 -2.64 -11.96
C ASP A 205 22.43 -2.21 -12.84
N ARG A 206 21.90 -3.10 -13.68
CA ARG A 206 20.74 -2.82 -14.55
C ARG A 206 19.44 -2.57 -13.76
N LEU A 207 19.13 -3.41 -12.77
CA LEU A 207 17.93 -3.29 -11.94
C LEU A 207 18.02 -2.03 -11.06
N SER A 208 19.17 -1.81 -10.42
CA SER A 208 19.41 -0.62 -9.58
C SER A 208 19.24 0.67 -10.37
N ALA A 209 19.79 0.75 -11.59
CA ALA A 209 19.61 1.90 -12.46
C ALA A 209 18.12 2.10 -12.85
N ALA A 210 17.40 1.02 -13.14
CA ALA A 210 15.98 1.07 -13.48
C ALA A 210 15.09 1.53 -12.30
N LEU A 211 15.34 1.00 -11.09
CA LEU A 211 14.71 1.43 -9.84
C LEU A 211 14.91 2.93 -9.60
N LEU A 212 16.14 3.41 -9.76
CA LEU A 212 16.48 4.83 -9.59
C LEU A 212 15.76 5.70 -10.63
N ARG A 213 15.82 5.35 -11.93
CA ARG A 213 15.14 6.09 -13.01
C ARG A 213 13.63 6.18 -12.78
N GLY A 214 13.01 5.08 -12.37
CA GLY A 214 11.57 5.02 -12.06
C GLY A 214 11.18 5.84 -10.83
N THR A 215 12.10 6.00 -9.87
CA THR A 215 11.82 6.65 -8.59
C THR A 215 12.03 8.16 -8.62
N VAL A 216 13.12 8.66 -9.23
CA VAL A 216 13.54 10.07 -9.09
C VAL A 216 12.57 11.07 -9.71
N ARG A 217 11.70 10.62 -10.62
CA ARG A 217 10.65 11.44 -11.23
C ARG A 217 9.46 11.55 -10.27
N HIS A 218 9.26 12.72 -9.68
CA HIS A 218 8.15 13.00 -8.77
C HIS A 218 7.65 14.44 -8.92
N LYS A 219 6.40 14.69 -8.51
CA LYS A 219 5.84 16.04 -8.38
C LYS A 219 6.53 16.73 -7.21
N ALA A 220 7.18 17.87 -7.45
CA ALA A 220 7.82 18.62 -6.40
C ALA A 220 6.76 19.24 -5.46
N GLY A 221 6.93 19.07 -4.14
CA GLY A 221 6.07 19.71 -3.14
C GLY A 221 6.57 21.08 -2.66
N LEU A 222 7.82 21.45 -2.98
CA LEU A 222 8.41 22.75 -2.63
C LEU A 222 8.90 23.47 -3.87
N ASN A 223 8.73 24.79 -3.90
CA ASN A 223 9.34 25.64 -4.92
C ASN A 223 10.82 25.93 -4.60
N VAL A 224 11.47 26.70 -5.48
CA VAL A 224 12.90 27.07 -5.33
C VAL A 224 13.18 27.86 -4.05
N LEU A 225 12.21 28.62 -3.55
CA LEU A 225 12.27 29.39 -2.30
C LEU A 225 11.91 28.55 -1.06
N GLY A 226 11.60 27.27 -1.22
CA GLY A 226 11.20 26.40 -0.09
C GLY A 226 9.78 26.62 0.42
N GLN A 227 8.92 27.26 -0.37
CA GLN A 227 7.50 27.39 -0.08
C GLN A 227 6.74 26.18 -0.63
N VAL A 228 5.67 25.78 0.06
CA VAL A 228 4.83 24.64 -0.35
C VAL A 228 4.07 25.00 -1.63
N ILE A 229 4.09 24.10 -2.60
CA ILE A 229 3.36 24.25 -3.87
C ILE A 229 1.94 23.73 -3.66
N THR A 230 0.96 24.62 -3.67
CA THR A 230 -0.47 24.27 -3.63
C THR A 230 -1.08 24.21 -5.01
N GLU A 231 -2.26 23.60 -5.14
CA GLU A 231 -3.00 23.61 -6.39
C GLU A 231 -3.40 25.05 -6.76
N PRO A 232 -3.11 25.52 -7.98
CA PRO A 232 -3.31 26.92 -8.34
C PRO A 232 -4.77 27.24 -8.72
N PHE A 233 -5.52 26.26 -9.24
CA PHE A 233 -6.86 26.43 -9.79
C PHE A 233 -7.74 25.20 -9.54
N GLY A 234 -9.04 25.31 -9.86
CA GLY A 234 -10.01 24.22 -9.77
C GLY A 234 -10.59 24.03 -8.36
N GLU A 235 -11.31 22.92 -8.16
CA GLU A 235 -11.98 22.59 -6.90
C GLU A 235 -11.04 22.54 -5.69
N HIS A 236 -9.76 22.23 -5.93
CA HIS A 236 -8.75 22.09 -4.89
C HIS A 236 -7.83 23.32 -4.75
N ALA A 237 -8.15 24.47 -5.36
CA ALA A 237 -7.31 25.66 -5.30
C ALA A 237 -6.89 26.03 -3.87
N GLY A 238 -5.59 26.29 -3.66
CA GLY A 238 -5.01 26.57 -2.34
C GLY A 238 -4.81 25.35 -1.42
N SER A 239 -5.17 24.15 -1.88
CA SER A 239 -4.96 22.89 -1.15
C SER A 239 -3.62 22.26 -1.52
N PHE A 240 -3.16 21.30 -0.71
CA PHE A 240 -1.95 20.51 -0.99
C PHE A 240 -2.26 19.03 -1.16
N ASP A 241 -1.86 18.44 -2.28
CA ASP A 241 -1.96 17.00 -2.52
C ASP A 241 -0.94 16.22 -1.68
N ILE A 242 -1.36 15.75 -0.50
CA ILE A 242 -0.48 15.04 0.42
C ILE A 242 -0.06 13.66 -0.11
N LYS A 243 -0.88 13.03 -0.97
CA LYS A 243 -0.59 11.71 -1.53
C LYS A 243 0.58 11.80 -2.50
N TYR A 244 0.49 12.66 -3.52
CA TYR A 244 1.52 12.74 -4.56
C TYR A 244 2.65 13.73 -4.22
N GLY A 245 2.40 14.70 -3.35
CA GLY A 245 3.40 15.70 -2.97
C GLY A 245 4.35 15.27 -1.83
N LEU A 246 3.93 14.35 -0.95
CA LEU A 246 4.75 13.94 0.21
C LEU A 246 4.81 12.41 0.39
N TYR A 247 3.65 11.75 0.46
CA TYR A 247 3.58 10.34 0.83
C TYR A 247 4.20 9.41 -0.19
N MET A 248 3.75 9.46 -1.44
CA MET A 248 4.30 8.61 -2.50
C MET A 248 5.80 8.87 -2.72
N PRO A 249 6.30 10.14 -2.71
CA PRO A 249 7.73 10.38 -2.73
C PRO A 249 8.51 9.70 -1.59
N LEU A 250 8.07 9.82 -0.33
CA LEU A 250 8.75 9.15 0.78
C LEU A 250 8.75 7.62 0.62
N VAL A 251 7.58 7.04 0.35
CA VAL A 251 7.44 5.60 0.16
C VAL A 251 8.32 5.09 -0.97
N ASN A 252 8.26 5.73 -2.14
CA ASN A 252 9.00 5.28 -3.32
C ASN A 252 10.51 5.47 -3.13
N GLY A 253 10.95 6.57 -2.54
CA GLY A 253 12.36 6.81 -2.26
C GLY A 253 12.94 5.78 -1.29
N LEU A 254 12.24 5.49 -0.19
CA LEU A 254 12.68 4.51 0.80
C LEU A 254 12.60 3.08 0.27
N ARG A 255 11.57 2.74 -0.51
CA ARG A 255 11.48 1.46 -1.23
C ARG A 255 12.63 1.27 -2.20
N CYS A 256 12.97 2.30 -2.97
CA CYS A 256 14.07 2.24 -3.93
C CYS A 256 15.38 1.84 -3.23
N ILE A 257 15.68 2.47 -2.09
CA ILE A 257 16.85 2.12 -1.28
C ILE A 257 16.68 0.70 -0.72
N ALA A 258 15.54 0.38 -0.11
CA ALA A 258 15.31 -0.93 0.49
C ALA A 258 15.51 -2.09 -0.51
N LEU A 259 15.00 -1.96 -1.73
CA LEU A 259 15.15 -2.95 -2.79
C LEU A 259 16.61 -3.09 -3.26
N GLN A 260 17.38 -2.00 -3.32
CA GLN A 260 18.82 -2.08 -3.63
C GLN A 260 19.62 -2.84 -2.56
N TYR A 261 19.13 -2.86 -1.32
CA TYR A 261 19.70 -3.61 -0.21
C TYR A 261 19.08 -5.02 -0.06
N GLY A 262 18.22 -5.45 -0.98
CA GLY A 262 17.57 -6.76 -0.93
C GLY A 262 16.57 -6.92 0.24
N ILE A 263 16.06 -5.83 0.80
CA ILE A 263 15.12 -5.86 1.93
C ILE A 263 13.74 -6.30 1.44
N GLN A 264 13.22 -7.37 2.06
CA GLN A 264 11.93 -7.98 1.71
C GLN A 264 10.72 -7.40 2.43
N GLU A 265 10.95 -6.61 3.48
CA GLU A 265 9.85 -6.02 4.23
C GLU A 265 9.01 -5.11 3.33
N THR A 266 7.69 -5.14 3.51
CA THR A 266 6.77 -4.33 2.71
C THR A 266 6.51 -2.98 3.36
N SER A 267 6.33 -2.96 4.69
CA SER A 267 6.08 -1.74 5.46
C SER A 267 7.22 -0.74 5.30
N THR A 268 6.90 0.52 5.01
CA THR A 268 7.92 1.58 4.91
C THR A 268 8.64 1.77 6.25
N MET A 269 7.96 1.57 7.37
CA MET A 269 8.56 1.66 8.70
C MET A 269 9.54 0.52 8.99
N GLU A 270 9.20 -0.72 8.62
CA GLU A 270 10.13 -1.85 8.78
C GLU A 270 11.32 -1.74 7.82
N ARG A 271 11.10 -1.28 6.59
CA ARG A 271 12.18 -0.93 5.65
C ARG A 271 13.12 0.10 6.26
N LEU A 272 12.59 1.19 6.83
CA LEU A 272 13.39 2.20 7.52
C LEU A 272 14.18 1.63 8.69
N ARG A 273 13.55 0.80 9.53
CA ARG A 273 14.20 0.17 10.68
C ARG A 273 15.41 -0.66 10.24
N ILE A 274 15.26 -1.48 9.20
CA ILE A 274 16.34 -2.31 8.66
C ILE A 274 17.41 -1.43 8.00
N LEU A 275 17.03 -0.42 7.22
CA LEU A 275 17.98 0.51 6.60
C LEU A 275 18.85 1.25 7.62
N ILE A 276 18.29 1.60 8.78
CA ILE A 276 19.03 2.22 9.89
C ILE A 276 20.04 1.21 10.47
N GLN A 277 19.62 -0.04 10.69
CA GLN A 277 20.49 -1.10 11.20
C GLN A 277 21.64 -1.44 10.25
N LEU A 278 21.42 -1.34 8.94
CA LEU A 278 22.43 -1.57 7.91
C LEU A 278 23.30 -0.33 7.63
N GLU A 279 23.05 0.81 8.29
CA GLU A 279 23.72 2.09 8.00
C GLU A 279 23.71 2.45 6.50
N ALA A 280 22.62 2.11 5.82
CA ALA A 280 22.52 2.14 4.35
C ALA A 280 22.78 3.54 3.74
N ILE A 281 22.43 4.58 4.49
CA ILE A 281 22.76 5.99 4.28
C ILE A 281 22.97 6.63 5.67
N PRO A 282 23.52 7.86 5.79
CA PRO A 282 23.77 8.49 7.09
C PRO A 282 22.53 8.45 8.02
N GLY A 283 22.69 7.89 9.22
CA GLY A 283 21.58 7.57 10.12
C GLY A 283 20.67 8.76 10.45
N GLN A 284 21.23 9.95 10.63
CA GLN A 284 20.48 11.19 10.84
C GLN A 284 19.44 11.48 9.73
N TRP A 285 19.70 11.05 8.49
CA TRP A 285 18.77 11.22 7.37
C TRP A 285 17.65 10.19 7.39
N LEU A 286 17.96 8.95 7.73
CA LEU A 286 16.93 7.90 7.88
C LEU A 286 16.00 8.22 9.05
N GLU A 287 16.55 8.77 10.13
CA GLU A 287 15.76 9.20 11.27
C GLU A 287 14.84 10.38 10.92
N ALA A 288 15.33 11.36 10.14
CA ALA A 288 14.48 12.40 9.58
C ALA A 288 13.39 11.85 8.65
N CYS A 289 13.70 10.82 7.84
CA CYS A 289 12.70 10.13 7.01
C CYS A 289 11.64 9.42 7.86
N ARG A 290 12.05 8.76 8.95
CA ARG A 290 11.16 8.10 9.90
C ARG A 290 10.17 9.08 10.53
N GLN A 291 10.67 10.21 11.03
CA GLN A 291 9.81 11.26 11.58
C GLN A 291 8.88 11.86 10.51
N SER A 292 9.42 12.15 9.32
CA SER A 292 8.64 12.68 8.19
C SER A 292 7.53 11.71 7.75
N PHE A 293 7.79 10.40 7.83
CA PHE A 293 6.81 9.37 7.49
C PHE A 293 5.66 9.32 8.51
N HIS A 294 5.94 9.41 9.82
CA HIS A 294 4.89 9.55 10.84
C HIS A 294 4.02 10.80 10.63
N THR A 295 4.66 11.95 10.39
CA THR A 295 3.96 13.20 10.05
C THR A 295 3.11 13.02 8.80
N THR A 296 3.62 12.33 7.79
CA THR A 296 2.88 12.07 6.55
C THR A 296 1.61 11.26 6.80
N LEU A 297 1.68 10.18 7.58
CA LEU A 297 0.50 9.40 7.92
C LEU A 297 -0.53 10.23 8.71
N LYS A 298 -0.08 11.06 9.66
CA LYS A 298 -0.95 12.01 10.39
C LYS A 298 -1.66 12.96 9.42
N LEU A 299 -0.90 13.62 8.54
CA LEU A 299 -1.45 14.60 7.60
C LEU A 299 -2.40 13.95 6.57
N ARG A 300 -2.12 12.72 6.12
CA ARG A 300 -3.04 11.96 5.26
C ARG A 300 -4.36 11.66 5.94
N SER A 301 -4.37 11.37 7.24
CA SER A 301 -5.60 11.15 7.99
C SER A 301 -6.40 12.43 8.26
N LEU A 302 -5.78 13.60 8.12
CA LEU A 302 -6.42 14.91 8.29
C LEU A 302 -7.04 15.46 6.99
N THR A 303 -6.88 14.80 5.85
CA THR A 303 -7.45 15.29 4.59
C THR A 303 -8.97 15.33 4.65
N SER A 304 -9.57 16.23 3.88
CA SER A 304 -11.03 16.35 3.81
C SER A 304 -11.68 15.06 3.29
N TYR A 305 -12.85 14.74 3.84
CA TYR A 305 -13.66 13.60 3.45
C TYR A 305 -15.15 14.00 3.37
N SER A 306 -15.92 13.20 2.65
CA SER A 306 -17.39 13.21 2.65
C SER A 306 -17.92 11.90 3.22
N VAL A 307 -19.22 11.85 3.52
CA VAL A 307 -19.91 10.64 3.95
C VAL A 307 -20.97 10.29 2.91
N TYR A 308 -20.87 9.09 2.33
CA TYR A 308 -21.84 8.58 1.37
C TYR A 308 -22.36 7.23 1.85
N GLU A 309 -23.67 7.13 2.11
CA GLU A 309 -24.31 5.94 2.68
C GLU A 309 -23.59 5.41 3.93
N GLY A 310 -23.19 6.33 4.82
CA GLY A 310 -22.46 6.02 6.06
C GLY A 310 -20.98 5.71 5.89
N MET A 311 -20.47 5.55 4.67
CA MET A 311 -19.04 5.32 4.42
C MET A 311 -18.28 6.63 4.24
N LEU A 312 -17.13 6.75 4.89
CA LEU A 312 -16.20 7.84 4.64
C LEU A 312 -15.54 7.69 3.26
N GLN A 313 -15.54 8.78 2.49
CA GLN A 313 -14.84 8.92 1.21
C GLN A 313 -13.90 10.11 1.30
N GLY A 314 -12.60 9.86 1.40
CA GLY A 314 -11.61 10.91 1.55
C GLY A 314 -10.99 11.36 0.24
N SER A 315 -10.48 12.59 0.27
CA SER A 315 -9.62 13.16 -0.77
C SER A 315 -8.14 12.88 -0.47
N SER A 316 -7.26 13.32 -1.37
CA SER A 316 -5.81 13.36 -1.12
C SER A 316 -5.32 14.76 -0.75
N TYR A 317 -6.22 15.69 -0.42
CA TYR A 317 -5.89 17.10 -0.28
C TYR A 317 -6.00 17.59 1.16
N LEU A 318 -4.94 18.25 1.64
CA LEU A 318 -5.01 19.11 2.82
C LEU A 318 -5.72 20.40 2.44
N SER A 319 -6.80 20.72 3.13
CA SER A 319 -7.63 21.88 2.83
C SER A 319 -6.88 23.20 3.03
N PRO A 320 -7.33 24.31 2.40
CA PRO A 320 -6.72 25.62 2.59
C PRO A 320 -6.76 26.10 4.05
N SER A 321 -7.77 25.68 4.82
CA SER A 321 -7.88 26.00 6.25
C SER A 321 -6.80 25.30 7.08
N LEU A 322 -6.54 24.01 6.82
CA LEU A 322 -5.43 23.28 7.46
C LEU A 322 -4.08 23.87 7.06
N MET A 323 -3.91 24.22 5.79
CA MET A 323 -2.68 24.83 5.27
C MET A 323 -2.33 26.19 5.91
N LYS A 324 -3.31 26.89 6.49
CA LYS A 324 -3.10 28.14 7.25
C LYS A 324 -2.64 27.91 8.70
N GLN A 325 -2.78 26.70 9.23
CA GLN A 325 -2.31 26.40 10.58
C GLN A 325 -0.78 26.32 10.61
N LYS A 326 -0.15 27.12 11.48
CA LYS A 326 1.31 27.27 11.52
C LYS A 326 2.04 25.95 11.77
N ASP A 327 1.54 25.13 12.70
CA ASP A 327 2.17 23.85 13.03
C ASP A 327 2.08 22.85 11.87
N VAL A 328 0.90 22.73 11.24
CA VAL A 328 0.69 21.88 10.06
C VAL A 328 1.63 22.30 8.92
N LEU A 329 1.70 23.61 8.63
CA LEU A 329 2.55 24.12 7.56
C LEU A 329 4.05 23.93 7.86
N ARG A 330 4.47 24.06 9.12
CA ARG A 330 5.85 23.78 9.55
C ARG A 330 6.17 22.30 9.37
N GLU A 331 5.37 21.41 9.95
CA GLU A 331 5.53 19.95 9.87
C GLU A 331 5.59 19.47 8.40
N LEU A 332 4.70 20.00 7.55
CA LEU A 332 4.68 19.72 6.12
C LEU A 332 5.96 20.19 5.42
N ARG A 333 6.39 21.44 5.67
CA ARG A 333 7.58 22.01 5.03
C ARG A 333 8.85 21.26 5.43
N GLU A 334 8.99 20.89 6.70
CA GLU A 334 10.10 20.06 7.20
C GLU A 334 10.13 18.70 6.51
N SER A 335 8.98 18.02 6.45
CA SER A 335 8.86 16.71 5.79
C SER A 335 9.17 16.78 4.29
N LEU A 336 8.74 17.84 3.61
CA LEU A 336 9.08 18.07 2.21
C LEU A 336 10.57 18.40 2.01
N GLY A 337 11.20 19.06 2.98
CA GLY A 337 12.65 19.25 3.02
C GLY A 337 13.40 17.91 3.06
N THR A 338 12.91 16.96 3.86
CA THR A 338 13.42 15.59 3.91
C THR A 338 13.29 14.88 2.57
N VAL A 339 12.11 14.96 1.92
CA VAL A 339 11.91 14.41 0.57
C VAL A 339 12.89 15.01 -0.43
N LYS A 340 13.06 16.33 -0.42
CA LYS A 340 13.99 17.03 -1.31
C LYS A 340 15.43 16.51 -1.15
N LEU A 341 15.87 16.25 0.09
CA LEU A 341 17.19 15.71 0.37
C LEU A 341 17.33 14.24 -0.07
N LEU A 342 16.33 13.41 0.23
CA LEU A 342 16.26 12.01 -0.21
C LEU A 342 16.39 11.92 -1.73
N TYR A 343 15.59 12.70 -2.46
CA TYR A 343 15.60 12.67 -3.92
C TYR A 343 16.88 13.24 -4.55
N ARG A 344 17.50 14.26 -3.94
CA ARG A 344 18.82 14.73 -4.37
C ARG A 344 19.89 13.62 -4.25
N THR A 345 19.78 12.79 -3.23
CA THR A 345 20.68 11.65 -3.00
C THR A 345 20.46 10.57 -4.06
N LEU A 346 19.21 10.17 -4.28
CA LEU A 346 18.86 9.18 -5.33
C LEU A 346 19.28 9.66 -6.73
N GLN A 347 19.11 10.95 -7.04
CA GLN A 347 19.59 11.53 -8.30
C GLN A 347 21.11 11.50 -8.44
N ARG A 348 21.87 11.66 -7.34
CA ARG A 348 23.34 11.51 -7.37
C ARG A 348 23.74 10.06 -7.62
N GLN A 349 23.08 9.11 -6.96
CA GLN A 349 23.29 7.68 -7.19
C GLN A 349 22.97 7.28 -8.63
N LEU A 350 21.87 7.79 -9.20
CA LEU A 350 21.51 7.54 -10.59
C LEU A 350 22.60 8.02 -11.55
N ARG A 351 23.07 9.28 -11.40
CA ARG A 351 24.15 9.81 -12.24
C ARG A 351 25.44 9.00 -12.11
N PHE A 352 25.75 8.48 -10.93
CA PHE A 352 26.91 7.62 -10.74
C PHE A 352 26.73 6.27 -11.43
N SER A 353 25.57 5.63 -11.27
CA SER A 353 25.22 4.36 -11.92
C SER A 353 25.26 4.47 -13.45
N GLU A 354 24.70 5.54 -14.01
CA GLU A 354 24.70 5.79 -15.46
C GLU A 354 26.10 6.07 -16.01
N ARG A 355 26.99 6.68 -15.22
CA ARG A 355 28.41 6.88 -15.60
C ARG A 355 29.25 5.60 -15.54
N LYS A 356 28.92 4.67 -14.66
CA LYS A 356 29.62 3.37 -14.54
C LYS A 356 29.20 2.38 -15.65
N GLY A 357 27.99 2.55 -16.18
CA GLY A 357 27.45 1.74 -17.28
C GLY A 357 27.76 2.28 -18.69
N LEU A 358 28.40 3.46 -18.78
CA LEU A 358 29.09 3.97 -19.96
C LEU A 358 30.56 3.56 -19.87
#